data_AF-A0A090N6N9-F1
#
_entry.id   AF-A0A090N6N9-F1
#
_cell.length_a   1.000
_cell.length_b   1.000
_cell.length_c   1.000
_cell.angle_alpha   90.00
_cell.angle_beta   90.00
_cell.angle_gamma   90.00
#
_symmetry.space_group_name_H-M   'P 1'
#
loop_
_entity.id
_entity.type
_entity.pdbx_description
1 polymer ?
#
loop_
_entity_poly.entity_id
_entity_poly.type
_entity_poly.pdbx_seq_one_letter_code
_entity_poly.pdbx_strand_id
1 'polypeptide(L)'
;MIWARATEGGEFATPERRAALEAKLHELTNGIRDETVRRYYRQDFAERLRRMFAPEGAAPGGGYGGARGGFRSESPRRFPGRGGFGAGSGGRPGSRANLSTAALGRGPYQAASPQLANSPLMRGQRSALSRREALILQSLINHPWLLHDHLEEIAGLELAHPDAVKLRAGIIAAFANYGAADDPEAERDRIASWLQKNNYSEQIQRVEKALTTKDVWGTQAGAAREDVLSTWQQLVALHRQSHALLRELKDAEQALGHDGSEANNVWLNDVKARLAAADGTEALIEGFGESSGRFRA
;
A
#
# COMPACT_ATOMS: atom_id res chain seq x y z
N MET A 1 26.42 8.54 13.38
CA MET A 1 27.51 7.54 13.19
C MET A 1 27.81 6.83 14.51
N ILE A 2 26.89 5.98 15.00
CA ILE A 2 27.03 5.23 16.28
C ILE A 2 27.41 3.77 16.01
N TRP A 3 26.81 3.17 14.97
CA TRP A 3 27.13 1.82 14.51
C TRP A 3 28.61 1.66 14.12
N ALA A 4 29.14 2.58 13.31
CA ALA A 4 30.54 2.56 12.87
C ALA A 4 31.52 2.60 14.06
N ARG A 5 31.25 3.40 15.09
CA ARG A 5 32.07 3.46 16.32
C ARG A 5 31.97 2.21 17.21
N ALA A 6 30.90 1.43 17.08
CA ALA A 6 30.70 0.20 17.86
C ALA A 6 31.33 -1.03 17.18
N THR A 7 31.47 -1.01 15.86
CA THR A 7 32.00 -2.12 15.05
C THR A 7 33.50 -2.00 14.72
N GLU A 8 34.16 -0.88 15.05
CA GLU A 8 35.55 -0.56 14.65
C GLU A 8 36.67 -1.29 15.41
N GLY A 9 36.39 -2.38 16.14
CA GLY A 9 37.48 -3.08 16.84
C GLY A 9 37.12 -4.35 17.60
N GLY A 10 36.86 -5.45 16.90
CA GLY A 10 36.94 -6.78 17.53
C GLY A 10 36.42 -7.94 16.67
N GLU A 11 37.07 -9.09 16.77
CA GLU A 11 36.53 -10.36 16.26
C GLU A 11 35.29 -10.76 17.08
N PHE A 12 34.13 -10.85 16.43
CA PHE A 12 32.83 -11.14 17.06
C PHE A 12 32.42 -12.63 16.96
N ALA A 13 33.39 -13.53 16.87
CA ALA A 13 33.17 -14.96 16.68
C ALA A 13 32.59 -15.65 17.92
N THR A 14 32.86 -15.15 19.14
CA THR A 14 32.42 -15.80 20.39
C THR A 14 31.11 -15.21 20.94
N PRO A 15 30.20 -16.04 21.50
CA PRO A 15 28.91 -15.60 22.01
C PRO A 15 29.02 -14.57 23.15
N GLU A 16 30.09 -14.60 23.96
CA GLU A 16 30.33 -13.64 25.05
C GLU A 16 30.63 -12.23 24.51
N ARG A 17 31.35 -12.15 23.38
CA ARG A 17 31.63 -10.86 22.71
C ARG A 17 30.39 -10.29 22.04
N ARG A 18 29.47 -11.14 21.58
CA ARG A 18 28.17 -10.73 21.02
C ARG A 18 27.28 -10.10 22.10
N ALA A 19 27.20 -10.74 23.26
CA ALA A 19 26.45 -10.20 24.41
C ALA A 19 27.04 -8.87 24.90
N ALA A 20 28.36 -8.72 24.92
CA ALA A 20 29.02 -7.47 25.30
C ALA A 20 28.73 -6.32 24.30
N LEU A 21 28.68 -6.62 23.00
CA LEU A 21 28.31 -5.65 21.97
C LEU A 21 26.84 -5.22 22.09
N GLU A 22 25.94 -6.17 22.34
CA GLU A 22 24.51 -5.90 22.55
C GLU A 22 24.28 -5.03 23.79
N ALA A 23 24.94 -5.34 24.91
CA ALA A 23 24.87 -4.55 26.14
C ALA A 23 25.36 -3.10 25.93
N LYS A 24 26.47 -2.91 25.22
CA LYS A 24 27.02 -1.59 24.90
C LYS A 24 26.10 -0.79 23.98
N LEU A 25 25.46 -1.44 22.99
CA LEU A 25 24.48 -0.78 22.12
C LEU A 25 23.22 -0.38 22.88
N HIS A 26 22.78 -1.22 23.82
CA HIS A 26 21.63 -0.95 24.68
C HIS A 26 21.89 0.24 25.64
N GLU A 27 23.09 0.33 26.21
CA GLU A 27 23.52 1.48 27.02
C GLU A 27 23.52 2.79 26.22
N LEU A 28 24.05 2.77 24.99
CA LEU A 28 24.08 3.95 24.11
C LEU A 28 22.67 4.37 23.65
N THR A 29 21.75 3.43 23.44
CA THR A 29 20.35 3.76 23.09
C THR A 29 19.56 4.30 24.28
N ASN A 30 19.88 3.86 25.51
CA ASN A 30 19.23 4.37 26.72
C ASN A 30 19.56 5.85 27.00
N GLY A 31 20.68 6.38 26.48
CA GLY A 31 21.03 7.80 26.57
C GLY A 31 20.20 8.73 25.65
N ILE A 32 19.40 8.17 24.74
CA ILE A 32 18.54 8.96 23.83
C ILE A 32 17.30 9.42 24.59
N ARG A 33 17.09 10.75 24.66
CA ARG A 33 15.96 11.37 25.40
C ARG A 33 14.59 11.13 24.76
N ASP A 34 14.53 11.02 23.44
CA ASP A 34 13.30 10.79 22.69
C ASP A 34 12.95 9.30 22.60
N GLU A 35 11.77 8.93 23.10
CA GLU A 35 11.30 7.54 23.16
C GLU A 35 10.99 6.94 21.78
N THR A 36 10.46 7.75 20.86
CA THR A 36 10.14 7.31 19.50
C THR A 36 11.43 7.02 18.74
N VAL A 37 12.40 7.93 18.83
CA VAL A 37 13.73 7.76 18.22
C VAL A 37 14.46 6.58 18.83
N ARG A 38 14.42 6.42 20.15
CA ARG A 38 14.98 5.25 20.86
C ARG A 38 14.41 3.93 20.35
N ARG A 39 13.09 3.84 20.16
CA ARG A 39 12.41 2.65 19.62
C ARG A 39 12.92 2.28 18.22
N TYR A 40 13.03 3.25 17.33
CA TYR A 40 13.54 3.01 15.96
C TYR A 40 15.01 2.61 15.93
N TYR A 41 15.86 3.22 16.77
CA TYR A 41 17.26 2.82 16.87
C TYR A 41 17.44 1.41 17.44
N ARG A 42 16.64 1.02 18.44
CA ARG A 42 16.64 -0.36 18.96
C ARG A 42 16.27 -1.38 17.87
N GLN A 43 15.26 -1.05 17.07
CA GLN A 43 14.81 -1.92 15.97
C GLN A 43 15.88 -2.06 14.88
N ASP A 44 16.48 -0.94 14.45
CA ASP A 44 17.55 -0.91 13.45
C ASP A 44 18.81 -1.66 13.92
N PHE A 45 19.22 -1.49 15.19
CA PHE A 45 20.37 -2.22 15.73
C PHE A 45 20.12 -3.72 15.88
N ALA A 46 18.93 -4.15 16.30
CA ALA A 46 18.57 -5.56 16.38
C ALA A 46 18.58 -6.24 15.00
N GLU A 47 18.10 -5.54 13.97
CA GLU A 47 18.10 -6.05 12.60
C GLU A 47 19.51 -6.15 12.02
N ARG A 48 20.37 -5.17 12.28
CA ARG A 48 21.79 -5.21 11.87
C ARG A 48 22.59 -6.28 12.59
N LEU A 49 22.39 -6.46 13.90
CA LEU A 49 22.99 -7.57 14.65
C LEU A 49 22.57 -8.93 14.07
N ARG A 50 21.27 -9.09 13.76
CA ARG A 50 20.76 -10.32 13.13
C ARG A 50 21.39 -10.58 11.77
N ARG A 51 21.56 -9.54 10.94
CA ARG A 51 22.21 -9.64 9.62
C ARG A 51 23.71 -9.93 9.74
N MET A 52 24.39 -9.37 10.74
CA MET A 52 25.82 -9.56 10.97
C MET A 52 26.19 -10.97 11.47
N PHE A 53 25.26 -11.64 12.17
CA PHE A 53 25.46 -12.99 12.67
C PHE A 53 24.67 -14.07 11.92
N ALA A 54 24.00 -13.70 10.82
CA ALA A 54 23.34 -14.66 9.95
C ALA A 54 24.43 -15.49 9.23
N PRO A 55 24.41 -16.83 9.32
CA PRO A 55 25.37 -17.66 8.61
C PRO A 55 25.19 -17.50 7.09
N GLU A 56 26.30 -17.27 6.37
CA GLU A 56 26.34 -17.26 4.90
C GLU A 56 25.87 -18.62 4.37
N GLY A 57 24.60 -18.70 3.97
CA GLY A 57 24.01 -19.92 3.42
C GLY A 57 22.49 -20.06 3.61
N ALA A 58 21.85 -19.26 4.45
CA ALA A 58 20.40 -19.35 4.65
C ALA A 58 19.63 -18.38 3.71
N ALA A 59 19.38 -18.82 2.47
CA ALA A 59 18.36 -18.23 1.61
C ALA A 59 16.95 -18.45 2.21
N PRO A 60 15.99 -17.52 2.03
CA PRO A 60 14.65 -17.65 2.59
C PRO A 60 13.79 -18.57 1.70
N GLY A 61 13.95 -19.88 1.88
CA GLY A 61 13.09 -20.91 1.32
C GLY A 61 12.12 -21.43 2.36
N GLY A 62 10.82 -21.18 2.17
CA GLY A 62 9.76 -21.78 2.96
C GLY A 62 9.75 -23.31 2.83
N GLY A 63 9.55 -24.00 3.95
CA GLY A 63 9.47 -25.46 3.99
C GLY A 63 9.37 -25.97 5.43
N TYR A 64 8.16 -26.02 5.95
CA TYR A 64 7.84 -26.58 7.27
C TYR A 64 7.98 -28.12 7.23
N GLY A 65 8.70 -28.70 8.19
CA GLY A 65 8.42 -30.06 8.70
C GLY A 65 9.31 -31.20 8.23
N GLY A 66 10.58 -31.21 8.61
CA GLY A 66 11.41 -32.43 8.61
C GLY A 66 11.47 -33.06 10.01
N ALA A 67 10.69 -34.10 10.26
CA ALA A 67 10.93 -35.02 11.37
C ALA A 67 11.81 -36.18 10.85
N ARG A 68 13.06 -36.26 11.33
CA ARG A 68 13.92 -37.44 11.18
C ARG A 68 14.01 -38.17 12.51
N GLY A 69 13.72 -39.47 12.45
CA GLY A 69 14.10 -40.45 13.46
C GLY A 69 13.89 -41.84 12.86
N GLY A 70 14.95 -42.44 12.35
CA GLY A 70 14.95 -43.83 11.87
C GLY A 70 15.66 -44.75 12.86
N PHE A 71 15.25 -46.02 12.94
CA PHE A 71 16.08 -47.22 12.67
C PHE A 71 15.37 -48.54 13.06
N ARG A 72 15.43 -49.53 12.13
CA ARG A 72 15.39 -51.02 12.26
C ARG A 72 14.20 -51.76 12.92
N SER A 73 13.52 -52.61 12.14
CA SER A 73 13.53 -54.10 12.24
C SER A 73 12.58 -54.71 11.17
N GLU A 74 12.67 -56.02 10.97
CA GLU A 74 12.51 -56.78 9.72
C GLU A 74 11.14 -56.87 9.01
N SER A 75 11.27 -57.00 7.68
CA SER A 75 10.45 -57.73 6.69
C SER A 75 9.94 -59.14 7.12
N PRO A 76 9.06 -59.85 6.36
CA PRO A 76 8.17 -59.44 5.26
C PRO A 76 6.78 -60.15 5.16
N ARG A 77 5.98 -59.71 4.17
CA ARG A 77 4.86 -60.40 3.46
C ARG A 77 3.45 -60.41 4.08
N ARG A 78 2.48 -59.90 3.28
CA ARG A 78 1.32 -60.61 2.67
C ARG A 78 -0.01 -59.82 2.77
N PHE A 79 -0.63 -59.57 1.61
CA PHE A 79 -2.05 -59.19 1.41
C PHE A 79 -2.94 -60.46 1.47
N PRO A 80 -4.29 -60.41 1.44
CA PRO A 80 -5.32 -59.54 2.06
C PRO A 80 -6.35 -60.34 2.89
N GLY A 81 -7.33 -59.70 3.55
CA GLY A 81 -8.44 -60.43 4.18
C GLY A 81 -9.61 -59.56 4.65
N ARG A 82 -10.81 -59.93 4.17
CA ARG A 82 -12.13 -59.34 4.43
C ARG A 82 -12.85 -60.08 5.56
N GLY A 83 -13.55 -59.34 6.42
CA GLY A 83 -14.78 -59.78 7.10
C GLY A 83 -14.72 -59.95 8.63
N GLY A 84 -15.86 -59.71 9.28
CA GLY A 84 -16.27 -60.48 10.46
C GLY A 84 -16.53 -59.72 11.77
N PHE A 85 -17.81 -59.39 11.98
CA PHE A 85 -18.59 -59.11 13.20
C PHE A 85 -18.08 -59.51 14.62
N GLY A 86 -18.50 -58.67 15.59
CA GLY A 86 -18.81 -59.00 17.00
C GLY A 86 -17.73 -58.59 18.02
N ALA A 87 -18.01 -58.14 19.25
CA ALA A 87 -19.22 -57.84 20.00
C ALA A 87 -18.80 -57.16 21.33
N GLY A 88 -19.75 -56.51 22.02
CA GLY A 88 -19.68 -56.17 23.46
C GLY A 88 -19.45 -54.68 23.75
N SER A 89 -20.49 -53.93 24.12
CA SER A 89 -20.99 -53.73 25.51
C SER A 89 -20.50 -52.36 26.01
N GLY A 90 -21.28 -51.41 26.50
CA GLY A 90 -22.71 -51.31 26.82
C GLY A 90 -22.99 -49.90 27.35
N GLY A 91 -24.26 -49.51 27.49
CA GLY A 91 -24.64 -48.29 28.23
C GLY A 91 -25.72 -47.40 27.59
N ARG A 92 -26.98 -47.71 27.93
CA ARG A 92 -28.28 -47.03 27.68
C ARG A 92 -28.41 -45.59 28.26
N PRO A 93 -29.57 -44.87 28.22
CA PRO A 93 -30.47 -44.51 27.08
C PRO A 93 -31.17 -43.09 27.17
N GLY A 94 -31.77 -42.63 26.06
CA GLY A 94 -32.98 -41.73 26.00
C GLY A 94 -32.73 -40.21 25.79
N SER A 95 -32.86 -39.60 24.59
CA SER A 95 -34.04 -39.29 23.72
C SER A 95 -34.99 -38.22 24.33
N ARG A 96 -35.27 -37.04 23.75
CA ARG A 96 -35.81 -36.67 22.41
C ARG A 96 -35.45 -35.20 22.05
N ALA A 97 -34.87 -34.91 20.88
CA ALA A 97 -35.48 -34.56 19.58
C ALA A 97 -35.97 -33.09 19.44
N ASN A 98 -35.32 -32.31 18.57
CA ASN A 98 -36.03 -31.49 17.57
C ASN A 98 -35.19 -31.22 16.32
N LEU A 99 -35.91 -31.02 15.21
CA LEU A 99 -35.55 -31.16 13.80
C LEU A 99 -34.65 -30.06 13.20
N SER A 100 -33.94 -30.47 12.14
CA SER A 100 -33.63 -29.75 10.88
C SER A 100 -32.81 -28.45 10.92
N THR A 101 -31.59 -28.51 10.39
CA THR A 101 -31.23 -27.94 9.07
C THR A 101 -29.84 -28.43 8.68
N ALA A 102 -29.69 -28.85 7.42
CA ALA A 102 -28.43 -29.33 6.85
C ALA A 102 -27.32 -28.27 6.92
N ALA A 103 -26.31 -28.52 7.75
CA ALA A 103 -25.05 -27.79 7.73
C ALA A 103 -24.24 -28.24 6.51
N LEU A 104 -24.28 -27.45 5.45
CA LEU A 104 -23.32 -27.53 4.35
C LEU A 104 -21.91 -27.36 4.95
N GLY A 105 -21.10 -28.40 4.75
CA GLY A 105 -19.74 -28.51 5.27
C GLY A 105 -18.89 -27.31 4.90
N ARG A 106 -18.32 -26.70 5.94
CA ARG A 106 -17.28 -25.68 5.87
C ARG A 106 -16.00 -26.34 5.35
N GLY A 107 -15.79 -26.31 4.04
CA GLY A 107 -14.54 -26.71 3.40
C GLY A 107 -13.40 -25.74 3.75
N PRO A 108 -12.12 -26.19 3.66
CA PRO A 108 -10.97 -25.39 4.06
C PRO A 108 -10.88 -24.14 3.18
N TYR A 109 -10.68 -22.98 3.83
CA TYR A 109 -10.42 -21.70 3.18
C TYR A 109 -9.39 -21.87 2.07
N GLN A 110 -9.83 -21.75 0.81
CA GLN A 110 -8.88 -21.64 -0.29
C GLN A 110 -8.16 -20.31 -0.11
N ALA A 111 -6.86 -20.37 0.19
CA ALA A 111 -6.00 -19.22 0.21
C ALA A 111 -6.17 -18.48 -1.14
N ALA A 112 -6.49 -17.19 -1.07
CA ALA A 112 -6.61 -16.36 -2.27
C ALA A 112 -5.35 -16.53 -3.12
N SER A 113 -5.53 -16.80 -4.42
CA SER A 113 -4.41 -16.93 -5.36
C SER A 113 -3.48 -15.72 -5.24
N PRO A 114 -2.15 -15.87 -5.31
CA PRO A 114 -1.21 -14.75 -5.24
C PRO A 114 -1.49 -13.67 -6.30
N GLN A 115 -2.20 -13.99 -7.40
CA GLN A 115 -2.67 -13.01 -8.38
C GLN A 115 -3.86 -12.17 -7.88
N LEU A 116 -4.76 -12.75 -7.09
CA LEU A 116 -5.87 -12.04 -6.44
C LEU A 116 -5.39 -11.21 -5.25
N ALA A 117 -4.45 -11.74 -4.46
CA ALA A 117 -3.81 -11.00 -3.36
C ALA A 117 -3.03 -9.77 -3.85
N ASN A 118 -2.51 -9.82 -5.07
CA ASN A 118 -1.85 -8.68 -5.72
C ASN A 118 -2.80 -7.78 -6.52
N SER A 119 -4.09 -8.10 -6.61
CA SER A 119 -5.04 -7.27 -7.34
C SER A 119 -5.22 -5.91 -6.66
N PRO A 120 -5.38 -4.81 -7.43
CA PRO A 120 -5.67 -3.48 -6.88
C PRO A 120 -6.92 -3.46 -5.99
N LEU A 121 -7.88 -4.34 -6.31
CA LEU A 121 -9.11 -4.55 -5.52
C LEU A 121 -8.84 -5.13 -4.13
N MET A 122 -7.81 -5.98 -3.96
CA MET A 122 -7.53 -6.66 -2.69
C MET A 122 -6.45 -5.98 -1.83
N ARG A 123 -5.52 -5.21 -2.44
CA ARG A 123 -4.50 -4.44 -1.68
C ARG A 123 -5.00 -3.08 -1.17
N GLY A 124 -6.20 -2.68 -1.57
CA GLY A 124 -6.83 -1.42 -1.18
C GLY A 124 -6.23 -0.19 -1.88
N GLN A 125 -6.97 0.92 -1.83
CA GLN A 125 -6.67 2.22 -2.45
C GLN A 125 -5.29 2.83 -2.09
N ARG A 126 -4.53 2.20 -1.18
CA ARG A 126 -3.22 2.67 -0.70
C ARG A 126 -2.03 1.91 -1.27
N SER A 127 -2.24 0.81 -2.00
CA SER A 127 -1.11 -0.03 -2.45
C SER A 127 -0.53 0.37 -3.82
N ALA A 128 -1.29 1.09 -4.63
CA ALA A 128 -0.83 1.61 -5.91
C ALA A 128 -1.23 3.08 -5.99
N LEU A 129 -0.35 3.91 -6.55
CA LEU A 129 -0.65 5.31 -6.78
C LEU A 129 -1.73 5.39 -7.87
N SER A 130 -2.84 6.06 -7.56
CA SER A 130 -3.96 6.20 -8.49
C SER A 130 -3.53 7.03 -9.71
N ARG A 131 -4.02 6.66 -10.90
CA ARG A 131 -3.80 7.43 -12.14
C ARG A 131 -4.23 8.89 -11.98
N ARG A 132 -5.37 9.16 -11.32
CA ARG A 132 -5.85 10.53 -11.08
C ARG A 132 -4.91 11.32 -10.16
N GLU A 133 -4.42 10.70 -9.08
CA GLU A 133 -3.41 11.33 -8.22
C GLU A 133 -2.11 11.59 -8.99
N ALA A 134 -1.71 10.67 -9.87
CA ALA A 134 -0.57 10.84 -10.75
C ALA A 134 -0.73 12.03 -11.69
N LEU A 135 -1.90 12.18 -12.34
CA LEU A 135 -2.21 13.29 -13.23
C LEU A 135 -2.23 14.64 -12.50
N ILE A 136 -2.80 14.68 -11.29
CA ILE A 136 -2.78 15.88 -10.43
C ILE A 136 -1.32 16.28 -10.15
N LEU A 137 -0.49 15.34 -9.70
CA LEU A 137 0.92 15.62 -9.37
C LEU A 137 1.75 15.96 -10.61
N GLN A 138 1.52 15.30 -11.73
CA GLN A 138 2.18 15.62 -13.00
C GLN A 138 1.83 17.03 -13.46
N SER A 139 0.57 17.44 -13.34
CA SER A 139 0.12 18.80 -13.65
C SER A 139 0.88 19.83 -12.80
N LEU A 140 1.05 19.57 -11.50
CA LEU A 140 1.78 20.47 -10.60
C LEU A 140 3.28 20.53 -10.89
N ILE A 141 3.89 19.42 -11.32
CA ILE A 141 5.31 19.39 -11.70
C ILE A 141 5.54 20.15 -13.01
N ASN A 142 4.66 19.95 -14.00
CA ASN A 142 4.80 20.55 -15.33
C ASN A 142 4.33 22.01 -15.37
N HIS A 143 3.38 22.37 -14.51
CA HIS A 143 2.75 23.69 -14.44
C HIS A 143 2.71 24.22 -13.01
N PRO A 144 3.87 24.55 -12.39
CA PRO A 144 3.92 25.12 -11.05
C PRO A 144 3.10 26.38 -10.86
N TRP A 145 2.87 27.13 -11.94
CA TRP A 145 2.11 28.37 -11.89
C TRP A 145 0.67 28.18 -11.36
N LEU A 146 0.14 26.95 -11.36
CA LEU A 146 -1.12 26.59 -10.69
C LEU A 146 -1.09 26.91 -9.19
N LEU A 147 0.07 26.85 -8.55
CA LEU A 147 0.24 27.12 -7.11
C LEU A 147 -0.01 28.59 -6.76
N HIS A 148 0.10 29.54 -7.69
CA HIS A 148 -0.17 30.95 -7.37
C HIS A 148 -1.62 31.17 -6.94
N ASP A 149 -2.58 30.58 -7.67
CA ASP A 149 -4.00 30.77 -7.45
C ASP A 149 -4.64 29.62 -6.65
N HIS A 150 -4.02 28.43 -6.66
CA HIS A 150 -4.61 27.21 -6.11
C HIS A 150 -3.83 26.60 -4.92
N LEU A 151 -2.91 27.32 -4.27
CA LEU A 151 -2.08 26.76 -3.19
C LEU A 151 -2.88 26.11 -2.07
N GLU A 152 -3.90 26.80 -1.54
CA GLU A 152 -4.73 26.31 -0.43
C GLU A 152 -5.53 25.07 -0.84
N GLU A 153 -6.12 25.12 -2.03
CA GLU A 153 -6.82 24.00 -2.64
C GLU A 153 -5.92 22.78 -2.75
N ILE A 154 -4.69 22.95 -3.26
CA ILE A 154 -3.69 21.89 -3.42
C ILE A 154 -3.29 21.34 -2.06
N ALA A 155 -2.96 22.19 -1.09
CA ALA A 155 -2.55 21.79 0.24
C ALA A 155 -3.63 20.94 0.95
N GLY A 156 -4.90 21.27 0.73
CA GLY A 156 -6.07 20.58 1.26
C GLY A 156 -6.49 19.31 0.51
N LEU A 157 -5.89 18.95 -0.63
CA LEU A 157 -6.25 17.72 -1.34
C LEU A 157 -5.99 16.48 -0.48
N GLU A 158 -6.88 15.51 -0.55
CA GLU A 158 -6.78 14.28 0.23
C GLU A 158 -6.16 13.18 -0.63
N LEU A 159 -4.84 13.06 -0.60
CA LEU A 159 -4.17 12.00 -1.36
C LEU A 159 -4.13 10.71 -0.52
N ALA A 160 -4.58 9.61 -1.10
CA ALA A 160 -4.62 8.29 -0.48
C ALA A 160 -3.22 7.65 -0.41
N HIS A 161 -2.39 7.81 -1.45
CA HIS A 161 -1.07 7.20 -1.51
C HIS A 161 0.00 8.02 -0.76
N PRO A 162 0.83 7.40 0.11
CA PRO A 162 1.82 8.15 0.91
C PRO A 162 2.88 8.86 0.06
N ASP A 163 3.33 8.27 -1.05
CA ASP A 163 4.25 8.95 -1.97
C ASP A 163 3.60 10.16 -2.66
N ALA A 164 2.29 10.13 -2.89
CA ALA A 164 1.55 11.25 -3.48
C ALA A 164 1.49 12.43 -2.48
N VAL A 165 1.16 12.12 -1.22
CA VAL A 165 1.20 13.10 -0.11
C VAL A 165 2.60 13.70 0.04
N LYS A 166 3.63 12.85 0.06
CA LYS A 166 5.02 13.27 0.19
C LYS A 166 5.44 14.18 -0.97
N LEU A 167 5.14 13.79 -2.21
CA LEU A 167 5.50 14.58 -3.39
C LEU A 167 4.79 15.93 -3.41
N ARG A 168 3.49 15.98 -3.10
CA ARG A 168 2.75 17.24 -2.97
C ARG A 168 3.39 18.19 -1.97
N ALA A 169 3.72 17.68 -0.77
CA ALA A 169 4.40 18.47 0.26
C ALA A 169 5.76 18.98 -0.24
N GLY A 170 6.51 18.16 -0.97
CA GLY A 170 7.75 18.55 -1.61
C GLY A 170 7.58 19.67 -2.65
N ILE A 171 6.55 19.59 -3.50
CA ILE A 171 6.23 20.62 -4.49
C ILE A 171 5.90 21.95 -3.81
N ILE A 172 5.04 21.93 -2.77
CA ILE A 172 4.70 23.14 -1.99
C ILE A 172 5.94 23.72 -1.31
N ALA A 173 6.79 22.88 -0.73
CA ALA A 173 8.04 23.32 -0.10
C ALA A 173 9.04 23.90 -1.11
N ALA A 174 9.11 23.33 -2.32
CA ALA A 174 9.93 23.87 -3.41
C ALA A 174 9.43 25.26 -3.81
N PHE A 175 8.12 25.41 -4.00
CA PHE A 175 7.47 26.67 -4.35
C PHE A 175 7.68 27.74 -3.27
N ALA A 176 7.54 27.37 -1.99
CA ALA A 176 7.74 28.31 -0.88
C ALA A 176 9.19 28.83 -0.72
N ASN A 177 10.18 28.07 -1.21
CA ASN A 177 11.60 28.44 -1.09
C ASN A 177 12.05 29.47 -2.14
N TYR A 178 11.23 29.78 -3.14
CA TYR A 178 11.59 30.67 -4.23
C TYR A 178 10.44 31.63 -4.55
N GLY A 179 10.75 32.92 -4.70
CA GLY A 179 9.76 33.89 -5.17
C GLY A 179 9.25 33.57 -6.58
N ALA A 180 8.05 34.05 -6.89
CA ALA A 180 7.46 33.98 -8.23
C ALA A 180 8.49 34.45 -9.26
N ALA A 181 8.80 33.61 -10.25
CA ALA A 181 9.51 34.06 -11.44
C ALA A 181 8.49 34.53 -12.46
N ASP A 182 8.82 35.55 -13.23
CA ASP A 182 7.96 36.03 -14.32
C ASP A 182 7.85 35.01 -15.46
N ASP A 183 8.75 34.03 -15.54
CA ASP A 183 8.78 32.97 -16.55
C ASP A 183 8.34 31.61 -15.98
N PRO A 184 7.21 31.04 -16.47
CA PRO A 184 6.72 29.72 -16.08
C PRO A 184 7.70 28.58 -16.35
N GLU A 185 8.54 28.66 -17.39
CA GLU A 185 9.52 27.61 -17.70
C GLU A 185 10.65 27.60 -16.67
N ALA A 186 11.18 28.77 -16.33
CA ALA A 186 12.17 28.92 -15.26
C ALA A 186 11.62 28.45 -13.90
N GLU A 187 10.34 28.64 -13.62
CA GLU A 187 9.71 28.13 -12.40
C GLU A 187 9.64 26.61 -12.37
N ARG A 188 9.20 25.98 -13.46
CA ARG A 188 9.21 24.52 -13.64
C ARG A 188 10.59 23.94 -13.40
N ASP A 189 11.61 24.49 -14.05
CA ASP A 189 12.97 23.96 -13.97
C ASP A 189 13.57 24.12 -12.56
N ARG A 190 13.22 25.21 -11.86
CA ARG A 190 13.61 25.41 -10.45
C ARG A 190 12.97 24.39 -9.52
N ILE A 191 11.66 24.17 -9.62
CA ILE A 191 10.98 23.16 -8.79
C ILE A 191 11.52 21.76 -9.08
N ALA A 192 11.68 21.40 -10.36
CA ALA A 192 12.26 20.11 -10.74
C ALA A 192 13.66 19.91 -10.15
N SER A 193 14.52 20.93 -10.26
CA SER A 193 15.88 20.91 -9.69
C SER A 193 15.87 20.78 -8.17
N TRP A 194 14.96 21.47 -7.48
CA TRP A 194 14.83 21.37 -6.02
C TRP A 194 14.37 19.98 -5.60
N LEU A 195 13.37 19.41 -6.28
CA LEU A 195 12.87 18.06 -6.01
C LEU A 195 13.96 16.99 -6.19
N GLN A 196 14.77 17.11 -7.24
CA GLN A 196 15.92 16.23 -7.47
C GLN A 196 16.95 16.33 -6.34
N LYS A 197 17.34 17.55 -5.96
CA LYS A 197 18.31 17.79 -4.86
C LYS A 197 17.81 17.27 -3.50
N ASN A 198 16.49 17.23 -3.29
CA ASN A 198 15.87 16.79 -2.05
C ASN A 198 15.37 15.33 -2.08
N ASN A 199 15.88 14.52 -3.01
CA ASN A 199 15.61 13.07 -3.09
C ASN A 199 14.13 12.68 -3.34
N TYR A 200 13.40 13.44 -4.17
CA TYR A 200 12.04 13.10 -4.60
C TYR A 200 11.99 12.26 -5.88
N SER A 201 13.14 11.85 -6.43
CA SER A 201 13.23 11.12 -7.70
C SER A 201 12.40 9.83 -7.73
N GLU A 202 12.34 9.10 -6.61
CA GLU A 202 11.53 7.87 -6.56
C GLU A 202 10.03 8.14 -6.60
N GLN A 203 9.56 9.23 -5.99
CA GLN A 203 8.16 9.63 -6.01
C GLN A 203 7.76 10.06 -7.42
N ILE A 204 8.62 10.83 -8.10
CA ILE A 204 8.43 11.24 -9.49
C ILE A 204 8.35 10.01 -10.40
N GLN A 205 9.29 9.07 -10.27
CA GLN A 205 9.26 7.83 -11.06
C GLN A 205 7.99 6.99 -10.82
N ARG A 206 7.42 7.01 -9.60
CA ARG A 206 6.14 6.33 -9.32
C ARG A 206 4.97 7.01 -10.03
N VAL A 207 4.94 8.34 -10.07
CA VAL A 207 3.96 9.10 -10.86
C VAL A 207 4.08 8.76 -12.34
N GLU A 208 5.29 8.78 -12.90
CA GLU A 208 5.53 8.43 -14.30
C GLU A 208 5.09 7.00 -14.63
N LYS A 209 5.40 6.02 -13.76
CA LYS A 209 4.99 4.62 -13.95
C LYS A 209 3.47 4.42 -13.86
N ALA A 210 2.76 5.25 -13.12
CA ALA A 210 1.30 5.22 -13.05
C ALA A 210 0.64 5.79 -14.30
N LEU A 211 1.40 6.52 -15.14
CA LEU A 211 0.95 7.17 -16.36
C LEU A 211 1.56 6.45 -17.58
N THR A 212 1.09 5.24 -17.85
CA THR A 212 1.60 4.41 -18.95
C THR A 212 1.33 4.99 -20.33
N THR A 213 0.33 5.85 -20.46
CA THR A 213 -0.03 6.52 -21.71
C THR A 213 -0.22 8.02 -21.46
N LYS A 214 0.28 8.86 -22.38
CA LYS A 214 0.21 10.33 -22.29
C LYS A 214 -1.12 10.85 -22.85
N ASP A 215 -2.22 10.38 -22.29
CA ASP A 215 -3.54 10.63 -22.89
C ASP A 215 -4.07 12.03 -22.59
N VAL A 216 -3.70 12.60 -21.44
CA VAL A 216 -4.22 13.88 -21.00
C VAL A 216 -3.27 14.99 -21.38
N TRP A 217 -3.53 15.63 -22.52
CA TRP A 217 -2.68 16.70 -23.05
C TRP A 217 -2.48 17.85 -22.06
N GLY A 218 -3.53 18.25 -21.34
CA GLY A 218 -3.49 19.36 -20.37
C GLY A 218 -2.57 19.15 -19.17
N THR A 219 -1.96 17.97 -19.00
CA THR A 219 -0.93 17.74 -17.98
C THR A 219 0.50 17.78 -18.53
N GLN A 220 0.69 17.94 -19.86
CA GLN A 220 2.00 17.93 -20.50
C GLN A 220 2.66 19.31 -20.45
N ALA A 221 3.99 19.36 -20.30
CA ALA A 221 4.75 20.60 -20.17
C ALA A 221 4.53 21.66 -21.27
N GLY A 222 4.11 21.26 -22.48
CA GLY A 222 3.81 22.16 -23.61
C GLY A 222 2.33 22.53 -23.78
N ALA A 223 1.46 22.17 -22.83
CA ALA A 223 0.03 22.46 -22.91
C ALA A 223 -0.26 23.96 -22.77
N ALA A 224 -1.28 24.45 -23.49
CA ALA A 224 -1.73 25.83 -23.38
C ALA A 224 -2.39 26.08 -22.00
N ARG A 225 -2.22 27.29 -21.45
CA ARG A 225 -2.70 27.65 -20.10
C ARG A 225 -4.18 27.33 -19.87
N GLU A 226 -5.04 27.63 -20.84
CA GLU A 226 -6.48 27.36 -20.75
C GLU A 226 -6.79 25.85 -20.70
N ASP A 227 -6.10 25.05 -21.50
CA ASP A 227 -6.24 23.59 -21.54
C ASP A 227 -5.79 22.98 -20.19
N VAL A 228 -4.71 23.50 -19.60
CA VAL A 228 -4.21 23.09 -18.28
C VAL A 228 -5.23 23.40 -17.19
N LEU A 229 -5.78 24.62 -17.17
CA LEU A 229 -6.77 25.04 -16.16
C LEU A 229 -8.05 24.19 -16.23
N SER A 230 -8.57 23.95 -17.44
CA SER A 230 -9.75 23.12 -17.64
C SER A 230 -9.51 21.69 -17.14
N THR A 231 -8.37 21.11 -17.52
CA THR A 231 -7.96 19.76 -17.09
C THR A 231 -7.78 19.70 -15.57
N TRP A 232 -7.12 20.69 -14.98
CA TRP A 232 -6.91 20.81 -13.54
C TRP A 232 -8.23 20.80 -12.77
N GLN A 233 -9.17 21.66 -13.16
CA GLN A 233 -10.48 21.77 -12.53
C GLN A 233 -11.24 20.45 -12.56
N GLN A 234 -11.23 19.76 -13.71
CA GLN A 234 -11.87 18.45 -13.86
C GLN A 234 -11.21 17.39 -12.97
N LEU A 235 -9.87 17.30 -12.97
CA LEU A 235 -9.13 16.34 -12.14
C LEU A 235 -9.43 16.52 -10.65
N VAL A 236 -9.38 17.78 -10.18
CA VAL A 236 -9.64 18.11 -8.77
C VAL A 236 -11.10 17.85 -8.40
N ALA A 237 -12.06 18.23 -9.26
CA ALA A 237 -13.48 17.99 -9.02
C ALA A 237 -13.78 16.50 -8.85
N LEU A 238 -13.28 15.67 -9.77
CA LEU A 238 -13.46 14.22 -9.70
C LEU A 238 -12.78 13.62 -8.48
N HIS A 239 -11.57 14.08 -8.15
CA HIS A 239 -10.86 13.62 -6.97
C HIS A 239 -11.63 13.90 -5.69
N ARG A 240 -12.14 15.12 -5.52
CA ARG A 240 -12.98 15.49 -4.38
C ARG A 240 -14.26 14.67 -4.33
N GLN A 241 -14.93 14.49 -5.47
CA GLN A 241 -16.15 13.70 -5.56
C GLN A 241 -15.92 12.25 -5.10
N SER A 242 -14.85 11.61 -5.58
CA SER A 242 -14.50 10.24 -5.19
C SER A 242 -14.21 10.12 -3.69
N HIS A 243 -13.48 11.08 -3.10
CA HIS A 243 -13.23 11.08 -1.65
C HIS A 243 -14.50 11.32 -0.82
N ALA A 244 -15.41 12.19 -1.29
CA ALA A 244 -16.70 12.39 -0.67
C ALA A 244 -17.54 11.09 -0.70
N LEU A 245 -17.57 10.39 -1.84
CA LEU A 245 -18.26 9.12 -1.99
C LEU A 245 -17.67 8.02 -1.08
N LEU A 246 -16.35 7.97 -0.91
CA LEU A 246 -15.71 7.01 -0.01
C LEU A 246 -16.05 7.27 1.46
N ARG A 247 -16.18 8.53 1.87
CA ARG A 247 -16.65 8.91 3.21
C ARG A 247 -18.10 8.49 3.41
N GLU A 248 -18.96 8.84 2.46
CA GLU A 248 -20.38 8.48 2.51
C GLU A 248 -20.58 6.96 2.52
N LEU A 249 -19.75 6.21 1.78
CA LEU A 249 -19.76 4.75 1.80
C LEU A 249 -19.48 4.21 3.20
N LYS A 250 -18.45 4.75 3.85
CA LYS A 250 -18.09 4.37 5.21
C LYS A 250 -19.21 4.71 6.20
N ASP A 251 -19.83 5.88 6.05
CA ASP A 251 -20.93 6.32 6.90
C ASP A 251 -22.17 5.40 6.71
N ALA A 252 -22.47 5.00 5.47
CA ALA A 252 -23.54 4.06 5.15
C ALA A 252 -23.27 2.65 5.70
N GLU A 253 -22.03 2.15 5.59
CA GLU A 253 -21.62 0.87 6.17
C GLU A 253 -21.74 0.89 7.70
N GLN A 254 -21.32 1.99 8.33
CA GLN A 254 -21.46 2.16 9.77
C GLN A 254 -22.93 2.21 10.18
N ALA A 255 -23.76 2.98 9.49
CA ALA A 255 -25.19 3.08 9.79
C ALA A 255 -25.88 1.71 9.68
N LEU A 256 -25.58 0.93 8.63
CA LEU A 256 -26.12 -0.42 8.45
C LEU A 256 -25.67 -1.38 9.56
N GLY A 257 -24.44 -1.23 10.04
CA GLY A 257 -23.92 -2.02 11.17
C GLY A 257 -24.60 -1.71 12.50
N HIS A 258 -25.08 -0.47 12.69
CA HIS A 258 -25.83 -0.07 13.88
C HIS A 258 -27.33 -0.41 13.78
N ASP A 259 -27.91 -0.19 12.60
CA ASP A 259 -29.32 -0.46 12.29
C ASP A 259 -29.45 -1.15 10.93
N GLY A 260 -29.87 -2.42 10.96
CA GLY A 260 -30.03 -3.28 9.79
C GLY A 260 -31.25 -2.98 8.92
N SER A 261 -31.77 -1.75 8.95
CA SER A 261 -32.97 -1.35 8.23
C SER A 261 -32.82 -1.44 6.71
N GLU A 262 -33.95 -1.61 6.02
CA GLU A 262 -33.99 -1.59 4.55
C GLU A 262 -33.51 -0.24 3.99
N ALA A 263 -33.82 0.86 4.68
CA ALA A 263 -33.38 2.20 4.31
C ALA A 263 -31.84 2.32 4.26
N ASN A 264 -31.14 1.81 5.29
CA ASN A 264 -29.68 1.83 5.33
C ASN A 264 -29.06 0.93 4.24
N ASN A 265 -29.70 -0.21 3.94
CA ASN A 265 -29.27 -1.07 2.82
C ASN A 265 -29.44 -0.37 1.46
N VAL A 266 -30.56 0.32 1.24
CA VAL A 266 -30.81 1.09 -0.01
C VAL A 266 -29.79 2.21 -0.15
N TRP A 267 -29.51 2.96 0.92
CA TRP A 267 -28.49 4.00 0.91
C TRP A 267 -27.09 3.44 0.57
N LEU A 268 -26.69 2.32 1.19
CA LEU A 268 -25.41 1.68 0.90
C LEU A 268 -25.28 1.27 -0.58
N ASN A 269 -26.35 0.73 -1.16
CA ASN A 269 -26.36 0.31 -2.56
C ASN A 269 -26.33 1.51 -3.52
N ASP A 270 -27.02 2.61 -3.19
CA ASP A 270 -26.97 3.87 -3.95
C ASP A 270 -25.55 4.45 -4.00
N VAL A 271 -24.88 4.54 -2.85
CA VAL A 271 -23.50 5.06 -2.78
C VAL A 271 -22.54 4.19 -3.59
N LYS A 272 -22.68 2.86 -3.52
CA LYS A 272 -21.88 1.93 -4.34
C LYS A 272 -22.12 2.12 -5.83
N ALA A 273 -23.37 2.34 -6.26
CA ALA A 273 -23.70 2.59 -7.66
C ALA A 273 -23.08 3.91 -8.15
N ARG A 274 -23.16 4.97 -7.34
CA ARG A 274 -22.53 6.27 -7.64
C ARG A 274 -21.00 6.19 -7.70
N LEU A 275 -20.38 5.42 -6.82
CA LEU A 275 -18.93 5.18 -6.85
C LEU A 275 -18.51 4.46 -8.14
N ALA A 276 -19.23 3.40 -8.53
CA ALA A 276 -18.97 2.69 -9.78
C ALA A 276 -19.16 3.58 -11.02
N ALA A 277 -20.16 4.47 -11.00
CA ALA A 277 -20.36 5.44 -12.08
C ALA A 277 -19.22 6.48 -12.16
N ALA A 278 -18.72 6.95 -11.01
CA ALA A 278 -17.59 7.88 -10.95
C ALA A 278 -16.29 7.24 -11.49
N ASP A 279 -16.01 6.00 -11.12
CA ASP A 279 -14.88 5.24 -11.67
C ASP A 279 -15.01 5.07 -13.20
N GLY A 280 -16.23 4.88 -13.71
CA GLY A 280 -16.51 4.84 -15.15
C GLY A 280 -16.24 6.17 -15.87
N THR A 281 -16.53 7.32 -15.23
CA THR A 281 -16.18 8.63 -15.80
C THR A 281 -14.67 8.89 -15.85
N GLU A 282 -13.89 8.29 -14.94
CA GLU A 282 -12.42 8.35 -15.02
C GLU A 282 -11.87 7.60 -16.24
N ALA A 283 -12.49 6.46 -16.60
CA ALA A 283 -12.16 5.75 -17.82
C ALA A 283 -12.48 6.58 -19.08
N LEU A 284 -13.53 7.41 -19.07
CA LEU A 284 -13.84 8.28 -20.22
C LEU A 284 -12.83 9.43 -20.41
N ILE A 285 -12.15 9.85 -19.34
CA ILE A 285 -11.06 10.83 -19.43
C ILE A 285 -9.83 10.24 -20.12
N GLU A 286 -9.73 8.91 -20.23
CA GLU A 286 -8.76 8.23 -21.11
C GLU A 286 -8.89 8.66 -22.58
N GLY A 287 -10.07 9.13 -23.02
CA GLY A 287 -10.31 9.63 -24.39
C GLY A 287 -10.31 11.16 -24.54
N PHE A 288 -9.98 11.92 -23.48
CA PHE A 288 -10.06 13.39 -23.51
C PHE A 288 -8.88 13.99 -24.32
N GLY A 289 -9.09 14.08 -25.64
CA GLY A 289 -8.10 14.49 -26.63
C GLY A 289 -8.43 13.95 -28.03
N GLU A 290 -9.07 12.79 -28.11
CA GLU A 290 -9.58 12.23 -29.37
C GLU A 290 -10.76 13.05 -29.94
N SER A 291 -11.64 13.53 -29.06
CA SER A 291 -12.83 14.31 -29.42
C SER A 291 -12.57 15.79 -29.73
N SER A 292 -11.41 16.34 -29.31
CA SER A 292 -11.01 17.73 -29.61
C SER A 292 -10.23 17.89 -30.93
N GLY A 293 -10.07 16.81 -31.71
CA GLY A 293 -9.57 16.89 -33.09
C GLY A 293 -8.11 17.32 -33.26
N ARG A 294 -7.28 17.32 -32.19
CA ARG A 294 -5.90 17.82 -32.25
C ARG A 294 -4.84 16.78 -32.66
N PHE A 295 -5.25 15.61 -33.18
CA PHE A 295 -4.37 14.61 -33.80
C PHE A 295 -4.05 14.88 -35.28
N ARG A 296 -4.27 16.09 -35.80
CA ARG A 296 -3.75 16.48 -37.12
C ARG A 296 -2.64 17.52 -36.99
N ALA A 297 -1.42 17.04 -36.76
CA ALA A 297 -0.19 17.50 -37.39
C ALA A 297 0.94 16.49 -37.11
#